data_AF-A0A356FEH4-F1
#
_entry.id   AF-A0A356FEH4-F1
#
_cell.length_a   1.000
_cell.length_b   1.000
_cell.length_c   1.000
_cell.angle_alpha   90.00
_cell.angle_beta   90.00
_cell.angle_gamma   90.00
#
_symmetry.space_group_name_H-M   'P 1'
#
loop_
_entity.id
_entity.type
_entity.pdbx_description
1 polymer ?
#
loop_
_entity_poly.entity_id
_entity_poly.type
_entity_poly.pdbx_seq_one_letter_code
_entity_poly.pdbx_strand_id
1 'polypeptide(L)'
;EKALEYVMGRVSATNGFISANGSRMYSHAFATLFLAEVYGTGSYRDSERVKRSLKNAIRLIVNAQNAEGGWRYRPGAQDSDMSITVCQVMALRAARNAGVEVPFATIQRAVDYVKKSFVPGVGAFTYQLGLKFRGVHSRWTPALTAAGVTTLYSAGEYDAFQINEGLRYIWRERPKRGEARYTFDYYYFQYYAVQASFQKGGTYWKRWYDSIRQDLLLLQGNDGRWTDLVGANYATAMAAIILQYPNQYLPITEN
;
A
#
# COMPACT_ATOMS: atom_id res chain seq x y z
N GLU A 1 0.63 7.96 21.43
CA GLU A 1 -0.36 9.04 21.71
C GLU A 1 -0.19 10.30 20.86
N LYS A 2 0.93 11.04 20.92
CA LYS A 2 1.08 12.31 20.14
C LYS A 2 0.86 12.17 18.62
N ALA A 3 1.37 11.10 18.01
CA ALA A 3 1.16 10.83 16.58
C ALA A 3 -0.32 10.59 16.25
N LEU A 4 -1.04 9.88 17.13
CA LEU A 4 -2.47 9.64 16.99
C LEU A 4 -3.26 10.95 17.08
N GLU A 5 -3.01 11.77 18.10
CA GLU A 5 -3.67 13.07 18.22
C GLU A 5 -3.41 13.96 17.02
N TYR A 6 -2.18 13.96 16.49
CA TYR A 6 -1.87 14.69 15.26
C TYR A 6 -2.75 14.21 14.10
N VAL A 7 -2.81 12.90 13.84
CA VAL A 7 -3.62 12.33 12.74
C VAL A 7 -5.10 12.63 12.93
N MET A 8 -5.63 12.44 14.15
CA MET A 8 -7.03 12.70 14.47
C MET A 8 -7.38 14.18 14.30
N GLY A 9 -6.48 15.09 14.66
CA GLY A 9 -6.63 16.53 14.43
C GLY A 9 -6.63 16.94 12.95
N ARG A 10 -6.31 16.02 12.02
CA ARG A 10 -6.38 16.23 10.57
C ARG A 10 -7.62 15.61 9.91
N VAL A 11 -8.46 14.91 10.66
CA VAL A 11 -9.69 14.33 10.14
C VAL A 11 -10.71 15.43 9.94
N SER A 12 -11.11 15.69 8.69
CA SER A 12 -12.18 16.63 8.39
C SER A 12 -13.50 16.19 9.01
N ALA A 13 -14.12 17.06 9.81
CA ALA A 13 -15.42 16.80 10.41
C ALA A 13 -16.55 16.68 9.38
N THR A 14 -16.39 17.29 8.19
CA THR A 14 -17.44 17.32 7.16
C THR A 14 -17.52 16.03 6.37
N ASN A 15 -16.37 15.49 5.94
CA ASN A 15 -16.33 14.37 5.00
C ASN A 15 -15.37 13.24 5.39
N GLY A 16 -14.62 13.36 6.49
CA GLY A 16 -13.65 12.36 6.93
C GLY A 16 -12.32 12.38 6.18
N PHE A 17 -12.10 13.33 5.26
CA PHE A 17 -10.82 13.44 4.55
C PHE A 17 -9.72 13.81 5.53
N ILE A 18 -8.64 13.02 5.52
CA ILE A 18 -7.47 13.24 6.37
C ILE A 18 -6.39 13.89 5.53
N SER A 19 -6.10 15.16 5.80
CA SER A 19 -5.11 15.91 5.03
C SER A 19 -4.35 16.95 5.86
N ALA A 20 -3.12 17.22 5.46
CA ALA A 20 -2.28 18.29 6.00
C ALA A 20 -1.44 18.89 4.87
N ASN A 21 -1.21 20.20 4.88
CA ASN A 21 -0.32 20.89 3.93
C ASN A 21 -0.60 20.57 2.45
N GLY A 22 -1.89 20.50 2.05
CA GLY A 22 -2.27 20.20 0.68
C GLY A 22 -2.07 18.73 0.26
N SER A 23 -1.93 17.82 1.23
CA SER A 23 -1.81 16.39 0.97
C SER A 23 -3.04 15.81 0.28
N ARG A 24 -2.86 14.63 -0.30
CA ARG A 24 -3.79 14.00 -1.25
C ARG A 24 -4.27 12.65 -0.72
N MET A 25 -5.01 11.92 -1.55
CA MET A 25 -5.52 10.58 -1.22
C MET A 25 -4.44 9.57 -0.78
N TYR A 26 -3.17 9.77 -1.15
CA TYR A 26 -2.05 9.01 -0.59
C TYR A 26 -1.97 9.11 0.93
N SER A 27 -1.86 10.35 1.44
CA SER A 27 -1.74 10.59 2.88
C SER A 27 -3.01 10.21 3.61
N HIS A 28 -4.17 10.39 2.97
CA HIS A 28 -5.44 9.92 3.53
C HIS A 28 -5.47 8.40 3.73
N ALA A 29 -5.05 7.61 2.74
CA ALA A 29 -4.98 6.16 2.88
C ALA A 29 -4.02 5.73 3.98
N PHE A 30 -2.78 6.25 3.99
CA PHE A 30 -1.82 5.88 5.03
C PHE A 30 -2.26 6.31 6.44
N ALA A 31 -2.91 7.47 6.57
CA ALA A 31 -3.48 7.91 7.83
C ALA A 31 -4.67 7.02 8.25
N THR A 32 -5.50 6.58 7.31
CA THR A 32 -6.62 5.67 7.57
C THR A 32 -6.12 4.29 7.99
N LEU A 33 -5.10 3.76 7.31
CA LEU A 33 -4.39 2.54 7.69
C LEU A 33 -3.84 2.68 9.12
N PHE A 34 -3.14 3.77 9.43
CA PHE A 34 -2.63 4.03 10.78
C PHE A 34 -3.75 4.04 11.84
N LEU A 35 -4.88 4.70 11.58
CA LEU A 35 -6.04 4.69 12.49
C LEU A 35 -6.62 3.29 12.66
N ALA A 36 -6.63 2.47 11.60
CA ALA A 36 -7.08 1.08 11.67
C ALA A 36 -6.15 0.22 12.53
N GLU A 37 -4.82 0.33 12.38
CA GLU A 37 -3.87 -0.40 13.22
C GLU A 37 -3.95 0.03 14.70
N VAL A 38 -4.08 1.33 14.97
CA VAL A 38 -4.29 1.85 16.33
C VAL A 38 -5.59 1.33 16.93
N TYR A 39 -6.66 1.28 16.15
CA TYR A 39 -7.95 0.76 16.62
C TYR A 39 -7.90 -0.75 16.86
N GLY A 40 -7.32 -1.52 15.93
CA GLY A 40 -7.22 -2.98 16.00
C GLY A 40 -6.33 -3.47 17.14
N THR A 41 -5.27 -2.74 17.48
CA THR A 41 -4.39 -3.08 18.62
C THR A 41 -5.02 -2.80 20.00
N GLY A 42 -6.19 -2.16 20.07
CA GLY A 42 -6.94 -1.94 21.32
C GLY A 42 -6.22 -1.09 22.38
N SER A 43 -5.10 -0.45 22.04
CA SER A 43 -4.15 0.12 23.01
C SER A 43 -4.46 1.56 23.43
N TYR A 44 -5.68 2.07 23.19
CA TYR A 44 -5.99 3.49 23.37
C TYR A 44 -7.24 3.75 24.20
N ARG A 45 -7.14 4.75 25.09
CA ARG A 45 -8.14 5.07 26.12
C ARG A 45 -9.49 5.55 25.56
N ASP A 46 -9.48 6.21 24.39
CA ASP A 46 -10.70 6.71 23.73
C ASP A 46 -10.88 6.02 22.36
N SER A 47 -11.09 4.69 22.42
CA SER A 47 -11.27 3.82 21.26
C SER A 47 -12.49 4.21 20.41
N GLU A 48 -13.54 4.76 21.02
CA GLU A 48 -14.75 5.19 20.30
C GLU A 48 -14.51 6.43 19.43
N ARG A 49 -13.72 7.41 19.89
CA ARG A 49 -13.33 8.56 19.06
C ARG A 49 -12.46 8.14 17.87
N VAL A 50 -11.56 7.17 18.07
CA VAL A 50 -10.75 6.59 16.99
C VAL A 50 -11.65 5.85 16.00
N LYS A 51 -12.55 4.99 16.48
CA LYS A 51 -13.51 4.23 15.67
C LYS A 51 -14.37 5.14 14.80
N ARG A 52 -14.89 6.24 15.36
CA ARG A 52 -15.70 7.22 14.61
C ARG A 52 -14.89 7.89 13.51
N SER A 53 -13.66 8.29 13.82
CA SER A 53 -12.74 8.92 12.85
C SER A 53 -12.40 7.95 11.71
N LEU A 54 -12.10 6.69 12.04
CA LEU A 54 -11.83 5.63 11.09
C LEU A 54 -13.04 5.35 10.17
N LYS A 55 -14.24 5.21 10.73
CA LYS A 55 -15.47 5.03 9.94
C LYS A 55 -15.71 6.16 8.95
N ASN A 56 -15.50 7.41 9.36
CA ASN A 56 -15.63 8.57 8.48
C ASN A 56 -14.58 8.57 7.36
N ALA A 57 -13.34 8.22 7.68
CA ALA A 57 -12.27 8.11 6.70
C ALA A 57 -12.55 7.00 5.67
N ILE A 58 -12.99 5.82 6.12
CA ILE A 58 -13.37 4.72 5.24
C ILE A 58 -14.53 5.09 4.32
N ARG A 59 -15.55 5.79 4.84
CA ARG A 59 -16.64 6.31 4.01
C ARG A 59 -16.14 7.23 2.90
N LEU A 60 -15.13 8.07 3.17
CA LEU A 60 -14.51 8.89 2.13
C LEU A 60 -13.82 8.03 1.06
N ILE A 61 -13.03 7.02 1.46
CA ILE A 61 -12.37 6.10 0.51
C ILE A 61 -13.42 5.44 -0.39
N VAL A 62 -14.48 4.88 0.20
CA VAL A 62 -15.57 4.23 -0.55
C VAL A 62 -16.21 5.19 -1.54
N ASN A 63 -16.57 6.40 -1.10
CA ASN A 63 -17.22 7.41 -1.95
C ASN A 63 -16.28 7.98 -3.02
N ALA A 64 -14.96 7.93 -2.82
CA ALA A 64 -13.97 8.42 -3.77
C ALA A 64 -13.65 7.41 -4.89
N GLN A 65 -14.12 6.16 -4.80
CA GLN A 65 -13.87 5.15 -5.83
C GLN A 65 -14.61 5.54 -7.11
N ASN A 66 -13.87 5.73 -8.20
CA ASN A 66 -14.44 6.21 -9.46
C ASN A 66 -15.02 5.06 -10.28
N ALA A 67 -15.53 5.34 -11.49
CA ALA A 67 -16.16 4.35 -12.38
C ALA A 67 -15.23 3.20 -12.83
N GLU A 68 -13.90 3.43 -12.91
CA GLU A 68 -12.93 2.39 -13.28
C GLU A 68 -12.76 1.33 -12.19
N GLY A 69 -13.20 1.62 -10.95
CA GLY A 69 -13.03 0.75 -9.79
C GLY A 69 -11.75 1.02 -9.00
N GLY A 70 -10.95 1.99 -9.43
CA GLY A 70 -9.77 2.45 -8.72
C GLY A 70 -9.94 3.85 -8.11
N TRP A 71 -8.80 4.44 -7.77
CA TRP A 71 -8.71 5.77 -7.18
C TRP A 71 -7.57 6.58 -7.78
N ARG A 72 -7.62 7.89 -7.54
CA ARG A 72 -6.59 8.87 -7.88
C ARG A 72 -6.31 9.79 -6.70
N TYR A 73 -5.46 10.77 -6.93
CA TYR A 73 -4.96 11.70 -5.92
C TYR A 73 -6.01 12.57 -5.23
N ARG A 74 -7.22 12.75 -5.78
CA ARG A 74 -8.27 13.56 -5.17
C ARG A 74 -9.61 12.81 -5.22
N PRO A 75 -10.48 12.99 -4.20
CA PRO A 75 -11.87 12.55 -4.30
C PRO A 75 -12.54 13.12 -5.56
N GLY A 76 -13.39 12.32 -6.22
CA GLY A 76 -14.10 12.73 -7.44
C GLY A 76 -13.27 12.68 -8.73
N ALA A 77 -12.04 12.16 -8.70
CA ALA A 77 -11.26 11.95 -9.91
C ALA A 77 -11.91 10.91 -10.85
N GLN A 78 -11.78 11.13 -12.15
CA GLN A 78 -12.40 10.27 -13.17
C GLN A 78 -11.49 9.13 -13.67
N ASP A 79 -10.18 9.30 -13.53
CA ASP A 79 -9.17 8.28 -13.87
C ASP A 79 -8.61 7.62 -12.61
N SER A 80 -7.99 6.45 -12.76
CA SER A 80 -7.33 5.73 -11.67
C SER A 80 -5.86 5.45 -11.97
N ASP A 81 -5.11 5.13 -10.91
CA ASP A 81 -3.82 4.46 -11.04
C ASP A 81 -3.62 3.35 -10.02
N MET A 82 -2.68 2.46 -10.32
CA MET A 82 -2.26 1.37 -9.45
C MET A 82 -1.71 1.85 -8.10
N SER A 83 -0.94 2.95 -8.12
CA SER A 83 -0.14 3.43 -7.01
C SER A 83 -0.98 3.99 -5.84
N ILE A 84 -2.14 4.58 -6.13
CA ILE A 84 -3.14 5.02 -5.16
C ILE A 84 -4.11 3.89 -4.83
N THR A 85 -4.50 3.09 -5.82
CA THR A 85 -5.46 2.00 -5.64
C THR A 85 -4.96 1.01 -4.58
N VAL A 86 -3.68 0.62 -4.62
CA VAL A 86 -3.10 -0.24 -3.58
C VAL A 86 -3.21 0.40 -2.20
N CYS A 87 -2.94 1.71 -2.05
CA CYS A 87 -3.02 2.37 -0.75
C CYS A 87 -4.44 2.36 -0.18
N GLN A 88 -5.46 2.59 -1.02
CA GLN A 88 -6.85 2.56 -0.59
C GLN A 88 -7.26 1.15 -0.17
N VAL A 89 -6.91 0.13 -0.97
CA VAL A 89 -7.22 -1.27 -0.65
C VAL A 89 -6.56 -1.71 0.66
N MET A 90 -5.31 -1.31 0.90
CA MET A 90 -4.60 -1.58 2.15
C MET A 90 -5.31 -0.96 3.37
N ALA A 91 -5.76 0.30 3.26
CA ALA A 91 -6.53 0.95 4.32
C ALA A 91 -7.89 0.27 4.57
N LEU A 92 -8.58 -0.14 3.49
CA LEU A 92 -9.85 -0.86 3.57
C LEU A 92 -9.68 -2.25 4.21
N ARG A 93 -8.61 -2.99 3.84
CA ARG A 93 -8.26 -4.27 4.47
C ARG A 93 -8.03 -4.10 5.97
N ALA A 94 -7.20 -3.13 6.36
CA ALA A 94 -6.91 -2.85 7.76
C ALA A 94 -8.17 -2.54 8.56
N ALA A 95 -9.07 -1.72 8.00
CA ALA A 95 -10.34 -1.40 8.64
C ALA A 95 -11.21 -2.65 8.83
N ARG A 96 -11.27 -3.54 7.83
CA ARG A 96 -11.99 -4.82 7.93
C ARG A 96 -11.38 -5.72 9.02
N ASN A 97 -10.06 -5.85 9.08
CA ASN A 97 -9.36 -6.60 10.13
C ASN A 97 -9.69 -6.04 11.53
N ALA A 98 -9.83 -4.72 11.66
CA ALA A 98 -10.21 -4.06 12.90
C ALA A 98 -11.73 -4.07 13.18
N GLY A 99 -12.53 -4.85 12.43
CA GLY A 99 -13.98 -4.97 12.64
C GLY A 99 -14.82 -3.78 12.16
N VAL A 100 -14.27 -2.92 11.30
CA VAL A 100 -15.02 -1.86 10.62
C VAL A 100 -15.53 -2.38 9.28
N GLU A 101 -16.83 -2.20 9.05
CA GLU A 101 -17.49 -2.65 7.82
C GLU A 101 -16.94 -1.93 6.58
N VAL A 102 -16.67 -2.74 5.54
CA VAL A 102 -16.26 -2.27 4.21
C VAL A 102 -17.16 -2.95 3.17
N PRO A 103 -17.80 -2.19 2.26
CA PRO A 103 -18.65 -2.79 1.24
C PRO A 103 -17.89 -3.75 0.33
N PHE A 104 -18.40 -4.98 0.18
CA PHE A 104 -17.80 -6.00 -0.68
C PHE A 104 -17.64 -5.53 -2.13
N ALA A 105 -18.64 -4.83 -2.67
CA ALA A 105 -18.62 -4.29 -4.03
C ALA A 105 -17.44 -3.33 -4.27
N THR A 106 -17.03 -2.55 -3.25
CA THR A 106 -15.85 -1.66 -3.36
C THR A 106 -14.57 -2.47 -3.59
N ILE A 107 -14.39 -3.57 -2.86
CA ILE A 107 -13.22 -4.44 -3.02
C ILE A 107 -13.26 -5.16 -4.36
N GLN A 108 -14.40 -5.71 -4.77
CA GLN A 108 -14.52 -6.42 -6.05
C GLN A 108 -14.16 -5.52 -7.24
N ARG A 109 -14.62 -4.27 -7.24
CA ARG A 109 -14.29 -3.31 -8.31
C ARG A 109 -12.81 -2.95 -8.34
N ALA A 110 -12.15 -2.88 -7.18
CA ALA A 110 -10.71 -2.68 -7.11
C ALA A 110 -9.95 -3.88 -7.67
N VAL A 111 -10.39 -5.11 -7.35
CA VAL A 111 -9.85 -6.34 -7.93
C VAL A 111 -9.98 -6.33 -9.45
N ASP A 112 -11.16 -5.99 -9.98
CA ASP A 112 -11.41 -5.95 -11.41
C ASP A 112 -10.51 -4.92 -12.11
N TYR A 113 -10.32 -3.74 -11.51
CA TYR A 113 -9.40 -2.72 -11.99
C TYR A 113 -7.96 -3.27 -12.09
N VAL A 114 -7.47 -3.91 -11.02
CA VAL A 114 -6.10 -4.45 -10.97
C VAL A 114 -5.92 -5.62 -11.95
N LYS A 115 -6.90 -6.54 -12.04
CA LYS A 115 -6.86 -7.64 -13.01
C LYS A 115 -6.83 -7.10 -14.46
N LYS A 116 -7.59 -6.04 -14.76
CA LYS A 116 -7.59 -5.37 -16.07
C LYS A 116 -6.27 -4.65 -16.39
N SER A 117 -5.52 -4.19 -15.38
CA SER A 117 -4.22 -3.53 -15.61
C SER A 117 -3.08 -4.51 -15.84
N PHE A 118 -3.32 -5.83 -15.72
CA PHE A 118 -2.31 -6.83 -15.99
C PHE A 118 -1.93 -6.88 -17.47
N VAL A 119 -0.64 -7.06 -17.75
CA VAL A 119 -0.08 -7.16 -19.10
C VAL A 119 0.40 -8.60 -19.35
N PRO A 120 -0.40 -9.43 -20.04
CA PRO A 120 0.01 -10.78 -20.42
C PRO A 120 1.33 -10.78 -21.22
N GLY A 121 2.13 -11.83 -21.06
CA GLY A 121 3.45 -11.97 -21.68
C GLY A 121 4.57 -11.18 -20.98
N VAL A 122 4.27 -10.00 -20.43
CA VAL A 122 5.22 -9.25 -19.58
C VAL A 122 5.20 -9.78 -18.15
N GLY A 123 4.00 -10.11 -17.63
CA GLY A 123 3.81 -10.51 -16.24
C GLY A 123 3.76 -9.34 -15.25
N ALA A 124 3.43 -8.13 -15.73
CA ALA A 124 3.46 -6.90 -14.97
C ALA A 124 2.10 -6.20 -14.94
N PHE A 125 1.95 -5.17 -14.10
CA PHE A 125 0.76 -4.34 -14.04
C PHE A 125 1.06 -2.91 -14.53
N THR A 126 0.16 -2.35 -15.35
CA THR A 126 0.28 -0.97 -15.83
C THR A 126 -0.05 0.05 -14.75
N TYR A 127 0.46 1.26 -14.94
CA TYR A 127 0.20 2.38 -14.05
C TYR A 127 -1.26 2.82 -14.08
N GLN A 128 -1.80 3.05 -15.28
CA GLN A 128 -3.19 3.45 -15.54
C GLN A 128 -3.82 2.59 -16.64
N LEU A 129 -5.14 2.49 -16.61
CA LEU A 129 -5.95 2.00 -17.71
C LEU A 129 -6.23 3.13 -18.72
N GLY A 130 -6.77 2.78 -19.89
CA GLY A 130 -7.35 3.74 -20.83
C GLY A 130 -6.38 4.68 -21.59
N LEU A 131 -5.08 4.73 -21.24
CA LEU A 131 -4.12 5.62 -21.92
C LEU A 131 -3.89 5.27 -23.39
N LYS A 132 -4.11 4.01 -23.79
CA LYS A 132 -3.99 3.57 -25.19
C LYS A 132 -4.94 4.34 -26.12
N PHE A 133 -6.14 4.68 -25.66
CA PHE A 133 -7.10 5.49 -26.43
C PHE A 133 -6.62 6.93 -26.67
N ARG A 134 -5.58 7.37 -25.94
CA ARG A 134 -4.92 8.67 -26.10
C ARG A 134 -3.59 8.55 -26.86
N GLY A 135 -3.30 7.40 -27.47
CA GLY A 135 -2.04 7.14 -28.18
C GLY A 135 -0.82 6.97 -27.26
N VAL A 136 -1.02 6.81 -25.95
CA VAL A 136 0.07 6.70 -24.96
C VAL A 136 0.06 5.31 -24.33
N HIS A 137 1.20 4.62 -24.37
CA HIS A 137 1.36 3.37 -23.63
C HIS A 137 1.56 3.67 -22.14
N SER A 138 0.71 3.06 -21.32
CA SER A 138 0.83 3.09 -19.87
C SER A 138 2.08 2.31 -19.44
N ARG A 139 2.97 2.94 -18.66
CA ARG A 139 4.17 2.28 -18.13
C ARG A 139 3.80 1.15 -17.17
N TRP A 140 4.69 0.18 -17.02
CA TRP A 140 4.71 -0.80 -15.93
C TRP A 140 6.11 -0.78 -15.31
N THR A 141 6.19 -1.04 -14.01
CA THR A 141 7.47 -1.11 -13.28
C THR A 141 7.39 -2.22 -12.23
N PRO A 142 8.53 -2.65 -11.65
CA PRO A 142 8.55 -3.58 -10.53
C PRO A 142 7.71 -3.07 -9.35
N ALA A 143 7.80 -1.78 -9.04
CA ALA A 143 7.02 -1.12 -7.99
C ALA A 143 5.51 -1.23 -8.21
N LEU A 144 5.04 -0.92 -9.43
CA LEU A 144 3.62 -1.03 -9.78
C LEU A 144 3.14 -2.48 -9.80
N THR A 145 4.02 -3.41 -10.19
CA THR A 145 3.71 -4.83 -10.19
C THR A 145 3.59 -5.37 -8.78
N ALA A 146 4.51 -5.00 -7.88
CA ALA A 146 4.43 -5.34 -6.46
C ALA A 146 3.14 -4.78 -5.84
N ALA A 147 2.78 -3.52 -6.15
CA ALA A 147 1.51 -2.92 -5.73
C ALA A 147 0.28 -3.71 -6.22
N GLY A 148 0.27 -4.14 -7.49
CA GLY A 148 -0.81 -4.96 -8.06
C GLY A 148 -0.95 -6.31 -7.37
N VAL A 149 0.15 -7.03 -7.18
CA VAL A 149 0.17 -8.32 -6.47
C VAL A 149 -0.31 -8.15 -5.03
N THR A 150 0.20 -7.15 -4.31
CA THR A 150 -0.24 -6.86 -2.94
C THR A 150 -1.71 -6.51 -2.88
N THR A 151 -2.25 -5.77 -3.87
CA THR A 151 -3.68 -5.45 -3.94
C THR A 151 -4.52 -6.73 -4.07
N LEU A 152 -4.14 -7.65 -4.96
CA LEU A 152 -4.85 -8.92 -5.12
C LEU A 152 -4.82 -9.76 -3.85
N TYR A 153 -3.64 -9.94 -3.24
CA TYR A 153 -3.55 -10.65 -1.96
C TYR A 153 -4.39 -9.99 -0.87
N SER A 154 -4.34 -8.66 -0.76
CA SER A 154 -5.10 -7.91 0.24
C SER A 154 -6.61 -7.91 0.01
N ALA A 155 -7.05 -8.19 -1.21
CA ALA A 155 -8.46 -8.39 -1.54
C ALA A 155 -8.93 -9.85 -1.36
N GLY A 156 -8.04 -10.78 -1.02
CA GLY A 156 -8.35 -12.21 -0.85
C GLY A 156 -8.25 -13.06 -2.12
N GLU A 157 -7.61 -12.56 -3.17
CA GLU A 157 -7.50 -13.22 -4.48
C GLU A 157 -6.27 -14.15 -4.57
N TYR A 158 -6.14 -15.11 -3.65
CA TYR A 158 -4.90 -15.88 -3.48
C TYR A 158 -4.47 -16.73 -4.68
N ASP A 159 -5.41 -17.17 -5.52
CA ASP A 159 -5.19 -18.09 -6.64
C ASP A 159 -5.13 -17.41 -8.01
N ALA A 160 -5.22 -16.08 -8.06
CA ALA A 160 -5.20 -15.34 -9.32
C ALA A 160 -3.86 -15.56 -10.06
N PHE A 161 -3.90 -16.01 -11.32
CA PHE A 161 -2.68 -16.32 -12.08
C PHE A 161 -1.74 -15.10 -12.21
N GLN A 162 -2.31 -13.89 -12.23
CA GLN A 162 -1.57 -12.62 -12.27
C GLN A 162 -0.63 -12.46 -11.08
N ILE A 163 -0.94 -13.06 -9.93
CA ILE A 163 -0.06 -13.07 -8.75
C ILE A 163 1.22 -13.83 -9.06
N ASN A 164 1.11 -15.07 -9.57
CA ASN A 164 2.28 -15.90 -9.82
C ASN A 164 3.18 -15.30 -10.91
N GLU A 165 2.61 -14.72 -11.96
CA GLU A 165 3.37 -13.97 -12.98
C GLU A 165 4.01 -12.71 -12.40
N GLY A 166 3.26 -11.93 -11.63
CA GLY A 166 3.75 -10.72 -10.98
C GLY A 166 4.91 -10.98 -10.02
N LEU A 167 4.83 -12.05 -9.22
CA LEU A 167 5.91 -12.47 -8.32
C LEU A 167 7.18 -12.85 -9.10
N ARG A 168 7.05 -13.57 -10.22
CA ARG A 168 8.20 -13.85 -11.11
C ARG A 168 8.81 -12.58 -11.67
N TYR A 169 7.98 -11.66 -12.13
CA TYR A 169 8.42 -10.38 -12.67
C TYR A 169 9.17 -9.54 -11.62
N ILE A 170 8.61 -9.33 -10.44
CA ILE A 170 9.26 -8.52 -9.41
C ILE A 170 10.54 -9.17 -8.86
N TRP A 171 10.64 -10.51 -8.84
CA TRP A 171 11.90 -11.17 -8.50
C TRP A 171 13.00 -10.88 -9.52
N ARG A 172 12.66 -10.97 -10.81
CA ARG A 172 13.60 -10.76 -11.92
C ARG A 172 14.04 -9.30 -12.05
N GLU A 173 13.09 -8.37 -11.89
CA GLU A 173 13.28 -6.95 -12.21
C GLU A 173 13.50 -6.07 -10.97
N ARG A 174 13.62 -6.64 -9.77
CA ARG A 174 13.80 -5.85 -8.53
C ARG A 174 14.97 -4.87 -8.64
N PRO A 175 14.83 -3.65 -8.10
CA PRO A 175 15.91 -2.67 -8.08
C PRO A 175 17.08 -3.18 -7.24
N LYS A 176 18.29 -2.85 -7.66
CA LYS A 176 19.53 -3.24 -6.98
C LYS A 176 19.73 -2.39 -5.73
N ARG A 177 20.38 -2.94 -4.70
CA ARG A 177 20.74 -2.22 -3.46
C ARG A 177 21.39 -0.86 -3.71
N GLY A 178 22.30 -0.78 -4.68
CA GLY A 178 23.02 0.46 -5.01
C GLY A 178 22.13 1.60 -5.48
N GLU A 179 20.91 1.31 -5.93
CA GLU A 179 19.94 2.32 -6.40
C GLU A 179 19.21 3.00 -5.23
N ALA A 180 19.21 2.41 -4.03
CA ALA A 180 18.37 2.84 -2.90
C ALA A 180 18.51 4.32 -2.52
N ARG A 181 19.69 4.93 -2.71
CA ARG A 181 19.95 6.35 -2.40
C ARG A 181 19.57 7.30 -3.53
N TYR A 182 19.38 6.78 -4.74
CA TYR A 182 19.27 7.56 -5.98
C TYR A 182 17.89 7.43 -6.64
N THR A 183 16.96 6.69 -6.05
CA THR A 183 15.58 6.61 -6.51
C THR A 183 14.62 6.52 -5.34
N PHE A 184 13.42 7.10 -5.51
CA PHE A 184 12.28 6.86 -4.63
C PHE A 184 11.74 5.42 -4.75
N ASP A 185 11.92 4.80 -5.92
CA ASP A 185 11.27 3.54 -6.24
C ASP A 185 11.78 2.37 -5.40
N TYR A 186 13.00 2.43 -4.82
CA TYR A 186 13.57 1.31 -4.08
C TYR A 186 12.76 0.96 -2.83
N TYR A 187 12.60 1.90 -1.88
CA TYR A 187 11.86 1.64 -0.65
C TYR A 187 10.36 1.46 -0.92
N TYR A 188 9.81 2.22 -1.87
CA TYR A 188 8.42 2.07 -2.30
C TYR A 188 8.14 0.66 -2.87
N PHE A 189 9.03 0.15 -3.73
CA PHE A 189 8.97 -1.21 -4.23
C PHE A 189 9.06 -2.23 -3.10
N GLN A 190 10.09 -2.13 -2.26
CA GLN A 190 10.35 -3.12 -1.21
C GLN A 190 9.22 -3.18 -0.18
N TYR A 191 8.56 -2.04 0.11
CA TYR A 191 7.41 -1.98 0.99
C TYR A 191 6.25 -2.86 0.52
N TYR A 192 5.91 -2.83 -0.77
CA TYR A 192 4.86 -3.71 -1.30
C TYR A 192 5.38 -5.13 -1.56
N ALA A 193 6.61 -5.27 -2.04
CA ALA A 193 7.18 -6.57 -2.37
C ALA A 193 7.34 -7.46 -1.13
N VAL A 194 7.69 -6.91 0.04
CA VAL A 194 7.76 -7.70 1.28
C VAL A 194 6.38 -8.25 1.68
N GLN A 195 5.32 -7.47 1.50
CA GLN A 195 3.94 -7.89 1.78
C GLN A 195 3.48 -9.01 0.84
N ALA A 196 3.68 -8.82 -0.46
CA ALA A 196 3.37 -9.84 -1.46
C ALA A 196 4.17 -11.13 -1.23
N SER A 197 5.46 -11.00 -0.87
CA SER A 197 6.34 -12.13 -0.60
C SER A 197 5.93 -12.88 0.65
N PHE A 198 5.52 -12.16 1.70
CA PHE A 198 5.04 -12.76 2.93
C PHE A 198 3.74 -13.54 2.70
N GLN A 199 2.77 -12.96 1.99
CA GLN A 199 1.52 -13.67 1.66
C GLN A 199 1.75 -14.88 0.75
N LYS A 200 2.76 -14.83 -0.14
CA LYS A 200 3.16 -16.02 -0.91
C LYS A 200 3.70 -17.13 0.00
N GLY A 201 4.38 -16.76 1.08
CA GLY A 201 4.95 -17.69 2.05
C GLY A 201 6.03 -18.61 1.47
N GLY A 202 6.29 -19.70 2.20
CA GLY A 202 7.18 -20.78 1.76
C GLY A 202 8.60 -20.33 1.40
N THR A 203 9.19 -21.01 0.42
CA THR A 203 10.56 -20.73 -0.05
C THR A 203 10.69 -19.34 -0.68
N TYR A 204 9.62 -18.82 -1.30
CA TYR A 204 9.62 -17.48 -1.88
C TYR A 204 9.82 -16.42 -0.79
N TRP A 205 9.02 -16.49 0.28
CA TRP A 205 9.17 -15.61 1.44
C TRP A 205 10.56 -15.66 2.04
N LYS A 206 11.06 -16.86 2.36
CA LYS A 206 12.38 -17.04 3.00
C LYS A 206 13.49 -16.37 2.17
N ARG A 207 13.54 -16.66 0.87
CA ARG A 207 14.54 -16.09 -0.04
C ARG A 207 14.40 -14.58 -0.20
N TRP A 208 13.17 -14.07 -0.26
CA TRP A 208 12.93 -12.63 -0.36
C TRP A 208 13.43 -11.92 0.90
N TYR A 209 12.98 -12.40 2.06
CA TYR A 209 13.25 -11.76 3.33
C TYR A 209 14.75 -11.77 3.67
N ASP A 210 15.43 -12.91 3.45
CA ASP A 210 16.88 -13.00 3.66
C ASP A 210 17.64 -11.97 2.79
N SER A 211 17.22 -11.81 1.53
CA SER A 211 17.83 -10.85 0.60
C SER A 211 17.60 -9.40 1.03
N ILE A 212 16.36 -9.00 1.32
CA ILE A 212 16.06 -7.60 1.66
C ILE A 212 16.59 -7.23 3.06
N ARG A 213 16.57 -8.16 4.01
CA ARG A 213 17.17 -7.95 5.33
C ARG A 213 18.66 -7.63 5.21
N GLN A 214 19.41 -8.39 4.43
CA GLN A 214 20.83 -8.12 4.20
C GLN A 214 21.06 -6.76 3.55
N ASP A 215 20.28 -6.44 2.51
CA ASP A 215 20.38 -5.14 1.84
C ASP A 215 20.14 -3.97 2.81
N LEU A 216 19.07 -4.05 3.62
CA LEU A 216 18.74 -3.00 4.58
C LEU A 216 19.82 -2.85 5.66
N LEU A 217 20.36 -3.94 6.21
CA LEU A 217 21.45 -3.87 7.19
C LEU A 217 22.71 -3.21 6.62
N LEU A 218 23.01 -3.44 5.33
CA LEU A 218 24.15 -2.79 4.64
C LEU A 218 23.88 -1.33 4.25
N LEU A 219 22.61 -0.96 4.06
CA LEU A 219 22.21 0.41 3.74
C LEU A 219 22.06 1.31 4.96
N GLN A 220 21.95 0.73 6.16
CA GLN A 220 21.76 1.46 7.41
C GLN A 220 23.00 2.33 7.70
N GLY A 221 22.77 3.62 7.98
CA GLY A 221 23.81 4.52 8.45
C GLY A 221 24.21 4.23 9.89
N ASN A 222 25.38 4.73 10.31
CA ASN A 222 25.88 4.58 11.68
C ASN A 222 24.97 5.20 12.76
N ASP A 223 24.10 6.12 12.36
CA ASP A 223 23.08 6.75 13.20
C ASP A 223 21.73 6.00 13.19
N GLY A 224 21.71 4.82 12.58
CA GLY A 224 20.54 3.94 12.48
C GLY A 224 19.56 4.30 11.37
N ARG A 225 19.80 5.35 10.58
CA ARG A 225 18.86 5.84 9.55
C ARG A 225 19.08 5.18 8.18
N TRP A 226 18.03 5.19 7.38
CA TRP A 226 18.08 4.96 5.93
C TRP A 226 17.68 6.24 5.21
N THR A 227 18.19 6.44 3.99
CA THR A 227 17.94 7.65 3.18
C THR A 227 17.70 7.29 1.72
N ASP A 228 16.82 8.04 1.07
CA ASP A 228 16.59 8.07 -0.37
C ASP A 228 16.38 9.54 -0.86
N LEU A 229 15.86 9.72 -2.08
CA LEU A 229 15.55 11.04 -2.63
C LEU A 229 14.41 11.79 -1.92
N VAL A 230 13.53 11.09 -1.19
CA VAL A 230 12.43 11.72 -0.42
C VAL A 230 12.96 12.21 0.92
N GLY A 231 13.80 11.41 1.57
CA GLY A 231 14.50 11.79 2.79
C GLY A 231 14.52 10.70 3.85
N ALA A 232 15.34 10.95 4.88
CA ALA A 232 15.65 9.95 5.89
C ALA A 232 14.42 9.49 6.69
N ASN A 233 13.44 10.37 6.91
CA ASN A 233 12.19 10.05 7.60
C ASN A 233 11.39 8.98 6.87
N TYR A 234 11.26 9.10 5.54
CA TYR A 234 10.50 8.16 4.72
C TYR A 234 11.24 6.82 4.60
N ALA A 235 12.50 6.85 4.17
CA ALA A 235 13.29 5.64 3.96
C ALA A 235 13.48 4.84 5.27
N THR A 236 13.72 5.52 6.40
CA THR A 236 13.83 4.86 7.71
C THR A 236 12.52 4.20 8.13
N ALA A 237 11.38 4.87 7.95
CA ALA A 237 10.07 4.29 8.28
C ALA A 237 9.79 3.03 7.43
N MET A 238 10.05 3.08 6.12
CA MET A 238 9.87 1.94 5.23
C MET A 238 10.80 0.77 5.59
N ALA A 239 12.09 1.05 5.80
CA ALA A 239 13.07 0.03 6.20
C ALA A 239 12.69 -0.65 7.51
N ALA A 240 12.26 0.13 8.52
CA ALA A 240 11.84 -0.39 9.81
C ALA A 240 10.61 -1.29 9.69
N ILE A 241 9.60 -0.90 8.89
CA ILE A 241 8.41 -1.74 8.62
C ILE A 241 8.82 -3.06 7.96
N ILE A 242 9.68 -3.00 6.93
CA ILE A 242 10.15 -4.19 6.21
C ILE A 242 10.88 -5.16 7.15
N LEU A 243 11.77 -4.65 8.01
CA LEU A 243 12.54 -5.47 8.95
C LEU A 243 11.69 -6.07 10.08
N GLN A 244 10.55 -5.46 10.40
CA GLN A 244 9.65 -5.95 11.45
C GLN A 244 8.62 -6.95 10.93
N TYR A 245 8.53 -7.16 9.62
CA TYR A 245 7.52 -8.01 9.01
C TYR A 245 7.43 -9.43 9.61
N PRO A 246 8.54 -10.14 9.92
CA PRO A 246 8.47 -11.45 10.55
C PRO A 246 7.85 -11.46 11.94
N ASN A 247 7.90 -10.34 12.66
CA ASN A 247 7.41 -10.24 14.03
C ASN A 247 5.88 -10.18 14.11
N GLN A 248 5.22 -9.79 13.02
CA GLN A 248 3.76 -9.73 12.88
C GLN A 248 3.07 -8.93 14.00
N TYR A 249 3.68 -7.83 14.46
CA TYR A 249 3.12 -7.02 15.53
C TYR A 249 1.90 -6.19 15.11
N LEU A 250 1.60 -6.11 13.80
CA LEU A 250 0.54 -5.28 13.26
C LEU A 250 -0.65 -6.15 12.83
N PRO A 251 -1.90 -5.80 13.21
CA PRO A 251 -3.10 -6.49 12.75
C PRO A 251 -3.20 -6.73 11.23
N ILE A 252 -2.61 -5.87 10.40
CA ILE A 252 -2.59 -6.10 8.94
C ILE A 252 -1.73 -7.28 8.47
N THR A 253 -0.81 -7.73 9.33
CA THR A 253 0.08 -8.86 9.04
C THR A 253 -0.46 -10.21 9.53
N GLU A 254 -1.59 -10.19 10.25
CA GLU A 254 -2.31 -11.39 10.67
C GLU A 254 -3.11 -11.97 9.49
N ASN A 255 -3.11 -13.29 9.38
CA ASN A 255 -3.79 -14.05 8.32
C ASN A 255 -5.19 -14.49 8.74
#